data_AF-A0A6B2CER9-F1
#
_entry.id   AF-A0A6B2CER9-F1
#
_cell.length_a   1.000
_cell.length_b   1.000
_cell.length_c   1.000
_cell.angle_alpha   90.00
_cell.angle_beta   90.00
_cell.angle_gamma   90.00
#
_symmetry.space_group_name_H-M   'P 1'
#
loop_
_entity.id
_entity.type
_entity.pdbx_description
1 polymer ?
#
loop_
_entity_poly.entity_id
_entity_poly.type
_entity_poly.pdbx_seq_one_letter_code
_entity_poly.pdbx_strand_id
1 'polypeptide(L)'
;MRTLVKLVVITSVVMGLSLLLVLAGVSFYPSNRVRWLALAYLNTTYNPYLPNFTVWSPESVTAIVWDYRGLDTLYETTVFFLAIISGLALGRGVE
;
A
#
# COMPACT_ATOMS: atom_id res chain seq x y z
N MET A 1 35.28 -0.12 -11.94
CA MET A 1 35.05 0.28 -10.53
C MET A 1 33.64 0.82 -10.25
N ARG A 2 33.10 1.80 -11.01
CA ARG A 2 31.75 2.36 -10.73
C ARG A 2 30.61 1.32 -10.68
N THR A 3 30.59 0.37 -11.61
CA THR A 3 29.57 -0.71 -11.62
C THR A 3 29.70 -1.66 -10.43
N LEU A 4 30.95 -1.99 -10.03
CA LEU A 4 31.21 -2.79 -8.83
C LEU A 4 30.73 -2.10 -7.57
N VAL A 5 30.97 -0.79 -7.44
CA VAL A 5 30.45 0.00 -6.29
C VAL A 5 28.93 -0.01 -6.26
N LYS A 6 28.26 0.19 -7.41
CA LYS A 6 26.79 0.11 -7.51
C LYS A 6 26.26 -1.26 -7.08
N LEU A 7 26.89 -2.33 -7.54
CA LEU A 7 26.50 -3.69 -7.19
C LEU A 7 26.68 -3.94 -5.68
N VAL A 8 27.83 -3.59 -5.11
CA VAL A 8 28.08 -3.74 -3.68
C VAL A 8 27.06 -2.98 -2.84
N VAL A 9 26.68 -1.75 -3.24
CA VAL A 9 25.67 -0.95 -2.55
C VAL A 9 24.28 -1.58 -2.64
N ILE A 10 23.86 -2.01 -3.83
CA ILE A 10 22.55 -2.66 -3.99
C ILE A 10 22.51 -3.96 -3.17
N THR A 11 23.55 -4.78 -3.26
CA THR A 11 23.64 -6.04 -2.53
C THR A 11 23.66 -5.81 -1.01
N SER A 12 24.37 -4.81 -0.51
CA SER A 12 24.41 -4.52 0.93
C SER A 12 23.05 -4.03 1.45
N VAL A 13 22.34 -3.19 0.69
CA VAL A 13 20.98 -2.74 1.04
C VAL A 13 20.01 -3.91 1.07
N VAL A 14 20.03 -4.77 0.04
CA VAL A 14 19.15 -5.95 -0.02
C VAL A 14 19.44 -6.91 1.13
N MET A 15 20.70 -7.21 1.42
CA MET A 15 21.07 -8.06 2.55
C MET A 15 20.70 -7.43 3.90
N GLY A 16 20.89 -6.12 4.05
CA GLY A 16 20.50 -5.39 5.26
C GLY A 16 19.00 -5.44 5.51
N LEU A 17 18.18 -5.17 4.49
CA LEU A 17 16.72 -5.26 4.57
C LEU A 17 16.26 -6.69 4.84
N SER A 18 16.87 -7.68 4.20
CA SER A 18 16.56 -9.10 4.43
C SER A 18 16.86 -9.51 5.88
N LEU A 19 18.03 -9.12 6.41
CA LEU A 19 18.39 -9.37 7.80
C LEU A 19 17.43 -8.68 8.78
N LEU A 20 17.06 -7.43 8.51
CA LEU A 20 16.08 -6.69 9.31
C LEU A 20 14.73 -7.42 9.35
N LEU A 21 14.24 -7.94 8.22
CA LEU A 21 13.00 -8.71 8.17
C LEU A 21 13.06 -9.98 9.02
N VAL A 22 14.18 -10.71 8.96
CA VAL A 22 14.37 -11.94 9.75
C VAL A 22 14.44 -11.63 11.25
N LEU A 23 15.23 -10.63 11.64
CA LEU A 23 15.39 -10.24 13.05
C LEU A 23 14.11 -9.63 13.63
N ALA A 24 13.36 -8.86 12.84
CA ALA A 24 12.12 -8.24 13.28
C ALA A 24 10.96 -9.25 13.43
N GLY A 25 11.13 -10.49 12.97
CA GLY A 25 10.34 -11.64 13.37
C GLY A 25 8.82 -11.46 13.18
N VAL A 26 8.07 -11.93 14.18
CA VAL A 26 6.59 -12.02 14.24
C VAL A 26 5.87 -10.70 13.93
N SER A 27 6.56 -9.56 14.03
CA SER A 27 6.01 -8.24 13.68
C SER A 27 5.74 -8.07 12.19
N PHE A 28 6.52 -8.72 11.33
CA PHE A 28 6.39 -8.64 9.86
C PHE A 28 5.75 -9.88 9.24
N TYR A 29 5.80 -11.03 9.91
CA TYR A 29 5.14 -12.24 9.41
C TYR A 29 3.61 -12.20 9.61
N PRO A 30 2.83 -12.79 8.69
CA PRO A 30 1.43 -13.08 8.93
C PRO A 30 1.31 -13.97 10.18
N SER A 31 0.51 -13.52 11.14
CA SER A 31 0.20 -14.27 12.35
C SER A 31 -1.20 -14.88 12.22
N ASN A 32 -1.43 -16.04 12.85
CA ASN A 32 -2.77 -16.63 12.94
C ASN A 32 -3.74 -15.78 13.76
N ARG A 33 -3.26 -14.74 14.46
CA ARG A 33 -4.09 -13.80 15.21
C ARG A 33 -4.36 -12.56 14.36
N VAL A 34 -5.63 -12.17 14.29
CA VAL A 34 -6.03 -10.91 13.66
C VAL A 34 -5.40 -9.75 14.42
N ARG A 35 -4.66 -8.89 13.70
CA ARG A 35 -4.02 -7.71 14.29
C ARG A 35 -5.09 -6.72 14.74
N TRP A 36 -4.76 -5.92 15.75
CA TRP A 36 -5.69 -4.92 16.31
C TRP A 36 -6.26 -3.97 15.24
N LEU A 37 -5.44 -3.54 14.27
CA LEU A 37 -5.88 -2.66 13.18
C LEU A 37 -6.91 -3.34 12.27
N ALA A 38 -6.70 -4.62 11.97
CA ALA A 38 -7.65 -5.40 11.19
C ALA A 38 -8.98 -5.60 11.95
N LEU A 39 -8.92 -5.82 13.27
CA LEU A 39 -10.12 -5.85 14.12
C LEU A 39 -10.85 -4.51 14.11
N ALA A 40 -10.14 -3.38 14.12
CA ALA A 40 -10.74 -2.06 14.04
C ALA A 40 -11.49 -1.85 12.72
N TYR A 41 -10.88 -2.22 11.58
CA TYR A 41 -11.56 -2.18 10.29
C TYR A 41 -12.79 -3.09 10.26
N LEU A 42 -12.66 -4.35 10.68
CA LEU A 42 -13.79 -5.29 10.70
C LEU A 42 -14.96 -4.81 11.58
N ASN A 43 -14.66 -4.23 12.74
CA ASN A 43 -15.68 -3.74 13.68
C ASN A 43 -16.37 -2.44 13.25
N THR A 44 -15.81 -1.70 12.28
CA THR A 44 -16.33 -0.40 11.82
C THR A 44 -16.71 -0.39 10.34
N THR A 45 -16.45 -1.47 9.61
CA THR A 45 -16.81 -1.62 8.19
C THR A 45 -18.34 -1.67 8.03
N TYR A 46 -18.97 -2.53 8.83
CA TYR A 46 -20.43 -2.63 8.91
C TYR A 46 -20.86 -2.97 10.35
N ASN A 47 -21.27 -1.96 11.11
CA ASN A 47 -21.71 -2.11 12.49
C ASN A 47 -22.99 -1.31 12.80
N PRO A 48 -24.16 -1.95 12.77
CA PRO A 48 -25.44 -1.30 13.05
C PRO A 48 -25.57 -0.72 14.47
N TYR A 49 -24.76 -1.18 15.41
CA TYR A 49 -24.77 -0.69 16.80
C TYR A 49 -23.94 0.59 16.99
N LEU A 50 -23.12 0.98 16.00
CA LEU A 50 -22.31 2.20 16.00
C LEU A 50 -22.60 3.04 14.73
N PRO A 51 -23.84 3.57 14.59
CA PRO A 51 -24.30 4.16 13.33
C PRO A 51 -23.50 5.39 12.87
N ASN A 52 -22.88 6.11 13.82
CA ASN A 52 -22.07 7.30 13.53
C ASN A 52 -20.59 6.98 13.27
N PHE A 53 -20.17 5.73 13.45
CA PHE A 53 -18.76 5.31 13.36
C PHE A 53 -18.65 3.99 12.59
N THR A 54 -19.35 3.93 11.46
CA THR A 54 -19.34 2.79 10.56
C THR A 54 -19.41 3.24 9.10
N VAL A 55 -18.74 2.52 8.21
CA VAL A 55 -18.68 2.81 6.76
C VAL A 55 -19.96 2.38 6.02
N TRP A 56 -20.71 1.45 6.61
CA TRP A 56 -21.96 0.91 6.04
C TRP A 56 -21.77 0.13 4.73
N SER A 57 -20.58 -0.44 4.50
CA SER A 57 -20.31 -1.37 3.40
C SER A 57 -19.89 -2.72 3.98
N PRO A 58 -20.51 -3.85 3.62
CA PRO A 58 -20.09 -5.16 4.10
C PRO A 58 -18.74 -5.62 3.50
N GLU A 59 -18.31 -5.02 2.39
CA GLU A 59 -17.05 -5.32 1.71
C GLU A 59 -15.85 -4.62 2.37
N SER A 60 -15.27 -5.25 3.39
CA SER A 60 -14.14 -4.69 4.16
C SER A 60 -12.97 -4.16 3.32
N VAL A 61 -12.60 -4.83 2.22
CA VAL A 61 -11.50 -4.35 1.35
C VAL A 61 -11.88 -3.05 0.66
N THR A 62 -13.08 -2.99 0.08
CA THR A 62 -13.59 -1.79 -0.60
C THR A 62 -13.74 -0.64 0.40
N ALA A 63 -14.29 -0.91 1.59
CA ALA A 63 -14.40 0.07 2.66
C ALA A 63 -13.03 0.65 3.06
N ILE A 64 -12.01 -0.20 3.24
CA ILE A 64 -10.63 0.22 3.55
C ILE A 64 -10.07 1.15 2.48
N VAL A 65 -10.20 0.78 1.21
CA VAL A 65 -9.60 1.52 0.10
C VAL A 65 -10.33 2.85 -0.16
N TRP A 66 -11.64 2.92 0.05
CA TRP A 66 -12.43 4.11 -0.30
C TRP A 66 -12.74 5.05 0.86
N ASP A 67 -13.00 4.53 2.06
CA ASP A 67 -13.38 5.36 3.21
C ASP A 67 -12.16 5.62 4.10
N TYR A 68 -11.60 4.57 4.72
CA TYR A 68 -10.51 4.73 5.68
C TYR A 68 -9.21 5.26 5.06
N ARG A 69 -8.87 4.78 3.85
CA ARG A 69 -7.66 5.16 3.11
C ARG A 69 -7.99 5.74 1.74
N GLY A 70 -9.12 6.44 1.64
CA GLY A 70 -9.58 7.07 0.39
C GLY A 70 -8.57 8.03 -0.24
N LEU A 71 -7.74 8.70 0.58
CA LEU A 71 -6.67 9.57 0.08
C LEU A 71 -5.61 8.81 -0.74
N ASP A 72 -5.27 7.58 -0.34
CA ASP A 72 -4.30 6.78 -1.09
C ASP A 72 -4.86 6.42 -2.47
N THR A 73 -6.15 6.07 -2.55
CA THR A 73 -6.87 5.78 -3.81
C THR A 73 -7.02 7.02 -4.69
N LEU A 74 -7.27 8.19 -4.09
CA LEU A 74 -7.29 9.46 -4.82
C LEU A 74 -5.94 9.73 -5.48
N TYR A 75 -4.83 9.53 -4.76
CA TYR A 75 -3.50 9.72 -5.33
C TYR A 75 -3.14 8.63 -6.32
N GLU A 76 -3.56 7.38 -6.12
CA GLU A 76 -3.39 6.30 -7.10
C GLU A 76 -4.03 6.67 -8.45
N THR A 77 -5.30 7.10 -8.43
CA THR A 77 -6.02 7.52 -9.64
C THR A 77 -5.42 8.78 -10.27
N THR A 78 -4.94 9.73 -9.45
CA THR A 78 -4.24 10.93 -9.92
C THR A 78 -2.93 10.59 -10.65
N VAL A 79 -2.10 9.72 -10.05
CA VAL A 79 -0.84 9.28 -10.66
C VAL A 79 -1.10 8.51 -11.95
N PHE A 80 -2.10 7.62 -11.97
CA PHE A 80 -2.50 6.89 -13.17
C PHE A 80 -2.94 7.84 -14.29
N PHE A 81 -3.77 8.84 -13.97
CA PHE A 81 -4.20 9.86 -14.92
C PHE A 81 -3.00 10.65 -15.48
N LEU A 82 -2.10 11.12 -14.61
CA LEU A 82 -0.91 11.87 -15.03
C LEU A 82 0.01 11.02 -15.91
N ALA A 83 0.15 9.72 -15.64
CA ALA A 83 0.95 8.82 -16.47
C ALA A 83 0.39 8.71 -17.90
N ILE A 84 -0.93 8.58 -18.04
CA ILE A 84 -1.60 8.53 -19.36
C ILE A 84 -1.40 9.84 -20.11
N ILE A 85 -1.70 10.98 -19.48
CA ILE A 85 -1.57 12.30 -20.11
C ILE A 85 -0.12 12.58 -20.49
N SER A 86 0.84 12.21 -19.64
CA SER A 86 2.26 12.37 -19.94
C SER A 86 2.68 11.52 -21.15
N GLY A 87 2.22 10.27 -21.20
CA GLY A 87 2.45 9.39 -22.36
C GLY A 87 1.90 9.97 -23.66
N LEU A 88 0.66 10.47 -23.64
CA LEU A 88 0.04 11.11 -24.81
C LEU A 88 0.75 12.42 -25.20
N ALA A 89 1.14 13.24 -24.22
CA ALA A 89 1.79 14.53 -24.46
C ALA A 89 3.19 14.38 -25.09
N LEU A 90 3.90 13.30 -24.78
CA LEU A 90 5.19 12.95 -25.39
C LEU A 90 5.02 12.20 -26.72
N GLY A 91 4.01 11.34 -26.83
CA GLY A 91 3.77 10.54 -28.03
C GLY A 91 3.08 11.29 -29.17
N ARG A 92 2.44 12.43 -28.90
CA ARG A 92 1.82 13.26 -29.96
C ARG A 92 2.88 13.83 -30.89
N GLY A 93 2.71 13.64 -32.20
CA GLY A 93 3.61 14.17 -33.22
C GLY A 93 4.89 13.36 -33.42
N VAL A 94 5.00 12.18 -32.80
CA VAL A 94 5.99 11.17 -33.18
C VAL A 94 5.40 10.42 -34.38
N GLU A 95 5.85 10.79 -35.59
CA GLU A 95 5.72 9.97 -36.81
C GLU A 95 6.75 8.83 -36.81
#